data_AF-A0A958LZZ6-F1
#
_entry.id   AF-A0A958LZZ6-F1
#
_cell.length_a   1.000
_cell.length_b   1.000
_cell.length_c   1.000
_cell.angle_alpha   90.00
_cell.angle_beta   90.00
_cell.angle_gamma   90.00
#
_symmetry.space_group_name_H-M   'P 1'
#
loop_
_entity.id
_entity.type
_entity.pdbx_description
1 polymer ?
#
loop_
_entity_poly.entity_id
_entity_poly.type
_entity_poly.pdbx_seq_one_letter_code
_entity_poly.pdbx_strand_id
1 'polypeptide(L)'
;IGNSGVSIATLEDMKVLYGGFDLTHPMTSVSMTINGPAPTILAFFLNTAIDQNIEKFVAKEQRQPDDAELANIKQWTLENVRGTVQADILKEDQGQNTCIFSTEFSLKVMGDIQQYFVEHNVRNFYSVSISGYHIAEAGANPISQLAFTLANGFTFVEAYLARGMSIDDFAPNLSFFFSNGMDPEYTVL
;
A
#
# COMPACT_ATOMS: atom_id res chain seq x y z
N ILE A 1 6.13 -7.89 22.12
CA ILE A 1 5.45 -8.51 20.96
C ILE A 1 3.95 -8.34 21.20
N GLY A 2 3.22 -7.69 20.28
CA GLY A 2 1.77 -7.40 20.45
C GLY A 2 1.40 -6.09 21.16
N ASN A 3 2.38 -5.25 21.54
CA ASN A 3 2.13 -3.92 22.10
C ASN A 3 2.20 -2.87 20.99
N SER A 4 1.31 -1.86 21.03
CA SER A 4 1.24 -0.77 20.05
C SER A 4 0.96 -1.20 18.60
N GLY A 5 0.52 -2.43 18.39
CA GLY A 5 0.18 -2.98 17.08
C GLY A 5 0.03 -4.50 17.11
N VAL A 6 -0.68 -5.05 16.12
CA VAL A 6 -0.80 -6.50 15.93
C VAL A 6 0.53 -7.09 15.45
N SER A 7 0.89 -8.27 15.96
CA SER A 7 2.13 -8.96 15.57
C SER A 7 1.86 -9.92 14.41
N ILE A 8 2.26 -9.53 13.20
CA ILE A 8 2.16 -10.37 11.99
C ILE A 8 3.58 -10.77 11.58
N ALA A 9 3.90 -12.07 11.68
CA ALA A 9 5.23 -12.58 11.36
C ALA A 9 5.21 -13.51 10.14
N THR A 10 4.06 -14.09 9.82
CA THR A 10 3.88 -15.07 8.75
C THR A 10 2.65 -14.75 7.89
N LEU A 11 2.57 -15.37 6.72
CA LEU A 11 1.36 -15.35 5.90
C LEU A 11 0.15 -15.93 6.65
N GLU A 12 0.35 -16.97 7.47
CA GLU A 12 -0.75 -17.58 8.24
C GLU A 12 -1.31 -16.61 9.28
N ASP A 13 -0.48 -15.79 9.92
CA ASP A 13 -0.95 -14.72 10.81
C ASP A 13 -1.79 -13.68 10.04
N MET A 14 -1.38 -13.35 8.81
CA MET A 14 -2.11 -12.42 7.94
C MET A 14 -3.48 -12.99 7.54
N LYS A 15 -3.57 -14.29 7.24
CA LYS A 15 -4.84 -14.97 6.97
C LYS A 15 -5.77 -14.93 8.17
N VAL A 16 -5.25 -15.19 9.38
CA VAL A 16 -6.03 -15.10 10.61
C VAL A 16 -6.51 -13.67 10.84
N LEU A 17 -5.66 -12.66 10.63
CA LEU A 17 -5.99 -11.25 10.81
C LEU A 17 -7.22 -10.81 9.99
N TYR A 18 -7.33 -11.28 8.75
CA TYR A 18 -8.43 -10.94 7.84
C TYR A 18 -9.46 -12.06 7.66
N GLY A 19 -9.44 -13.07 8.53
CA GLY A 19 -10.44 -14.13 8.55
C GLY A 19 -11.85 -13.55 8.73
N GLY A 20 -12.77 -13.95 7.86
CA GLY A 20 -14.17 -13.49 7.88
C GLY A 20 -14.46 -12.21 7.10
N PHE A 21 -13.43 -11.54 6.54
CA PHE A 21 -13.60 -10.40 5.64
C PHE A 21 -13.30 -10.83 4.21
N ASP A 22 -14.23 -10.60 3.29
CA ASP A 22 -13.96 -10.78 1.86
C ASP A 22 -13.14 -9.60 1.33
N LEU A 23 -11.84 -9.81 1.13
CA LEU A 23 -10.89 -8.78 0.69
C LEU A 23 -11.09 -8.31 -0.76
N THR A 24 -11.85 -9.07 -1.55
CA THR A 24 -12.23 -8.72 -2.93
C THR A 24 -13.65 -8.21 -3.06
N HIS A 25 -14.39 -8.11 -1.95
CA HIS A 25 -15.73 -7.55 -1.99
C HIS A 25 -15.65 -6.04 -2.29
N PRO A 26 -16.47 -5.49 -3.20
CA PRO A 26 -16.36 -4.11 -3.65
C PRO A 26 -16.58 -3.06 -2.55
N MET A 27 -17.26 -3.45 -1.46
CA MET A 27 -17.50 -2.60 -0.28
C MET A 27 -16.48 -2.80 0.84
N THR A 28 -15.49 -3.68 0.66
CA THR A 28 -14.40 -3.89 1.61
C THR A 28 -13.15 -3.21 1.10
N SER A 29 -12.46 -2.45 1.94
CA SER A 29 -11.15 -1.86 1.64
C SER A 29 -10.31 -1.86 2.90
N VAL A 30 -9.06 -2.31 2.81
CA VAL A 30 -8.15 -2.43 3.95
C VAL A 30 -7.00 -1.44 3.83
N SER A 31 -6.75 -0.67 4.90
CA SER A 31 -5.58 0.21 5.00
C SER A 31 -4.59 -0.36 6.01
N MET A 32 -3.32 -0.45 5.62
CA MET A 32 -2.23 -0.95 6.46
C MET A 32 -1.13 0.10 6.61
N THR A 33 -0.98 0.63 7.83
CA THR A 33 0.10 1.55 8.17
C THR A 33 1.40 0.79 8.41
N ILE A 34 2.19 0.62 7.35
CA ILE A 34 3.50 -0.02 7.38
C ILE A 34 4.43 0.65 6.38
N ASN A 35 5.71 0.84 6.73
CA ASN A 35 6.71 1.52 5.89
C ASN A 35 7.88 0.59 5.54
N GLY A 36 8.91 0.47 6.38
CA GLY A 36 10.12 -0.31 6.07
C GLY A 36 9.89 -1.71 5.44
N PRO A 37 9.09 -2.60 6.06
CA PRO A 37 8.79 -3.93 5.50
C PRO A 37 7.49 -3.96 4.68
N ALA A 38 6.98 -2.81 4.21
CA ALA A 38 5.74 -2.72 3.44
C ALA A 38 5.68 -3.67 2.23
N PRO A 39 6.74 -3.86 1.43
CA PRO A 39 6.70 -4.81 0.31
C PRO A 39 6.37 -6.25 0.74
N THR A 40 6.95 -6.69 1.86
CA THR A 40 6.72 -8.04 2.40
C THR A 40 5.30 -8.19 2.95
N ILE A 41 4.83 -7.18 3.69
CA ILE A 41 3.46 -7.19 4.26
C ILE A 41 2.41 -7.10 3.15
N LEU A 42 2.65 -6.32 2.10
CA LEU A 42 1.80 -6.27 0.92
C LEU A 42 1.75 -7.64 0.22
N ALA A 43 2.89 -8.31 0.07
CA ALA A 43 2.91 -9.66 -0.49
C ALA A 43 2.09 -10.65 0.36
N PHE A 44 2.16 -10.59 1.68
CA PHE A 44 1.29 -11.39 2.55
C PHE A 44 -0.18 -11.07 2.32
N PHE A 45 -0.55 -9.80 2.29
CA PHE A 45 -1.93 -9.37 2.07
C PHE A 45 -2.50 -9.85 0.73
N LEU A 46 -1.73 -9.69 -0.37
CA LEU A 46 -2.17 -10.14 -1.70
C LEU A 46 -2.32 -11.65 -1.76
N ASN A 47 -1.42 -12.42 -1.14
CA ASN A 47 -1.57 -13.87 -1.04
C ASN A 47 -2.78 -14.27 -0.20
N THR A 48 -3.05 -13.57 0.92
CA THR A 48 -4.28 -13.80 1.70
C THR A 48 -5.54 -13.57 0.86
N ALA A 49 -5.61 -12.50 0.07
CA ALA A 49 -6.75 -12.23 -0.81
C ALA A 49 -6.91 -13.30 -1.91
N ILE A 50 -5.80 -13.77 -2.48
CA ILE A 50 -5.79 -14.83 -3.50
C ILE A 50 -6.29 -16.15 -2.90
N ASP A 51 -5.76 -16.53 -1.73
CA ASP A 51 -6.15 -17.75 -1.04
C ASP A 51 -7.63 -17.75 -0.67
N GLN A 52 -8.19 -16.61 -0.25
CA GLN A 52 -9.65 -16.49 -0.02
C GLN A 52 -10.46 -16.81 -1.28
N ASN A 53 -10.04 -16.38 -2.46
CA ASN A 53 -10.76 -16.67 -3.71
C ASN A 53 -10.54 -18.11 -4.20
N ILE A 54 -9.38 -18.71 -3.92
CA ILE A 54 -9.15 -20.15 -4.14
C ILE A 54 -10.08 -20.96 -3.22
N GLU A 55 -10.21 -20.59 -1.95
CA GLU A 55 -11.12 -21.26 -1.00
C GLU A 55 -12.58 -21.15 -1.45
N LYS A 56 -13.02 -19.98 -1.93
CA LYS A 56 -14.36 -19.80 -2.52
C LYS A 56 -14.57 -20.71 -3.74
N PHE A 57 -13.56 -20.83 -4.61
CA PHE A 57 -13.61 -21.73 -5.76
C PHE A 57 -13.75 -23.19 -5.30
N VAL A 58 -12.90 -23.65 -4.39
CA VAL A 58 -12.92 -25.03 -3.88
C VAL A 58 -14.27 -25.34 -3.20
N ALA A 59 -14.82 -24.40 -2.43
CA ALA A 59 -16.12 -24.57 -1.79
C ALA A 59 -17.27 -24.66 -2.80
N LYS A 60 -17.18 -23.97 -3.94
CA LYS A 60 -18.20 -23.97 -5.00
C LYS A 60 -18.09 -25.19 -5.92
N GLU A 61 -16.89 -25.49 -6.37
CA GLU A 61 -16.61 -26.52 -7.40
C GLU A 61 -16.25 -27.89 -6.79
N GLN A 62 -16.01 -27.95 -5.47
CA GLN A 62 -15.69 -29.17 -4.73
C GLN A 62 -14.43 -29.89 -5.25
N ARG A 63 -13.49 -29.13 -5.83
CA ARG A 63 -12.18 -29.59 -6.31
C ARG A 63 -11.16 -28.45 -6.30
N GLN A 64 -9.89 -28.79 -6.42
CA GLN A 64 -8.84 -27.79 -6.65
C GLN A 64 -8.95 -27.18 -8.06
N PRO A 65 -8.61 -25.89 -8.23
CA PRO A 65 -8.48 -25.29 -9.56
C PRO A 65 -7.32 -25.94 -10.31
N ASP A 66 -7.44 -26.06 -11.62
CA ASP A 66 -6.29 -26.36 -12.48
C ASP A 66 -5.40 -25.11 -12.66
N ASP A 67 -4.29 -25.25 -13.39
CA ASP A 67 -3.33 -24.16 -13.58
C ASP A 67 -3.93 -22.93 -14.28
N ALA A 68 -4.85 -23.14 -15.22
CA ALA A 68 -5.49 -22.04 -15.95
C ALA A 68 -6.52 -21.32 -15.07
N GLU A 69 -7.31 -22.08 -14.31
CA GLU A 69 -8.25 -21.52 -13.32
C GLU A 69 -7.53 -20.77 -12.21
N LEU A 70 -6.41 -21.30 -11.71
CA LEU A 70 -5.59 -20.65 -10.70
C LEU A 70 -5.02 -19.32 -11.21
N ALA A 71 -4.52 -19.28 -12.45
CA ALA A 71 -4.04 -18.05 -13.06
C ALA A 71 -5.15 -17.00 -13.17
N ASN A 72 -6.36 -17.41 -13.57
CA ASN A 72 -7.52 -16.53 -13.67
C ASN A 72 -7.97 -16.00 -12.30
N ILE A 73 -8.00 -16.86 -11.26
CA ILE A 73 -8.34 -16.46 -9.89
C ILE A 73 -7.33 -15.42 -9.37
N LYS A 74 -6.03 -15.64 -9.60
CA LYS A 74 -4.97 -14.71 -9.20
C LYS A 74 -5.14 -13.36 -9.89
N GLN A 75 -5.26 -13.35 -11.22
CA GLN A 75 -5.40 -12.12 -11.97
C GLN A 75 -6.67 -11.34 -11.56
N TRP A 76 -7.81 -12.02 -11.47
CA TRP A 76 -9.06 -11.39 -11.04
C TRP A 76 -8.95 -10.82 -9.62
N THR A 77 -8.28 -11.53 -8.71
CA THR A 77 -8.07 -11.04 -7.34
C THR A 77 -7.24 -9.76 -7.33
N LEU A 78 -6.13 -9.73 -8.06
CA LEU A 78 -5.24 -8.57 -8.15
C LEU A 78 -5.95 -7.33 -8.73
N GLU A 79 -6.82 -7.52 -9.72
CA GLU A 79 -7.61 -6.42 -10.32
C GLU A 79 -8.68 -5.87 -9.38
N ASN A 80 -9.26 -6.72 -8.51
CA ASN A 80 -10.44 -6.36 -7.71
C ASN A 80 -10.15 -6.09 -6.23
N VAL A 81 -8.97 -6.47 -5.72
CA VAL A 81 -8.60 -6.20 -4.33
C VAL A 81 -8.51 -4.69 -4.08
N ARG A 82 -9.11 -4.23 -2.97
CA ARG A 82 -9.16 -2.81 -2.61
C ARG A 82 -8.40 -2.56 -1.31
N GLY A 83 -7.57 -1.51 -1.31
CA GLY A 83 -6.86 -1.13 -0.10
C GLY A 83 -5.75 -0.11 -0.32
N THR A 84 -5.00 0.13 0.75
CA THR A 84 -3.88 1.07 0.78
C THR A 84 -2.78 0.49 1.64
N VAL A 85 -1.54 0.54 1.14
CA VAL A 85 -0.34 0.40 1.96
C VAL A 85 0.31 1.78 2.09
N GLN A 86 0.76 2.14 3.29
CA GLN A 86 1.30 3.49 3.51
C GLN A 86 2.62 3.71 2.75
N ALA A 87 3.65 2.93 3.09
CA ALA A 87 4.87 2.75 2.29
C ALA A 87 5.59 4.02 1.79
N ASP A 88 5.38 5.18 2.43
CA ASP A 88 6.08 6.42 2.09
C ASP A 88 7.43 6.44 2.83
N ILE A 89 8.48 6.03 2.12
CA ILE A 89 9.84 5.97 2.68
C ILE A 89 10.50 7.36 2.81
N LEU A 90 10.04 8.37 2.06
CA LEU A 90 10.65 9.70 2.10
C LEU A 90 10.35 10.40 3.42
N LYS A 91 9.13 10.25 3.95
CA LYS A 91 8.80 10.74 5.29
C LYS A 91 9.50 9.98 6.42
N GLU A 92 9.97 8.76 6.17
CA GLU A 92 10.65 7.97 7.19
C GLU A 92 12.01 8.57 7.53
N ASP A 93 12.73 9.08 6.54
CA ASP A 93 13.98 9.81 6.75
C ASP A 93 13.74 11.21 7.34
N GLN A 94 12.64 11.86 6.96
CA GLN A 94 12.36 13.25 7.34
C GLN A 94 11.71 13.42 8.72
N GLY A 95 10.87 12.48 9.17
CA GLY A 95 10.02 12.69 10.34
C GLY A 95 9.75 11.48 11.22
N GLN A 96 9.74 10.26 10.67
CA GLN A 96 9.29 9.08 11.41
C GLN A 96 10.41 8.16 11.92
N ASN A 97 11.60 8.19 11.31
CA ASN A 97 12.80 7.45 11.71
C ASN A 97 12.61 5.93 11.87
N THR A 98 11.80 5.27 11.03
CA THR A 98 11.61 3.81 11.05
C THR A 98 12.13 3.09 9.79
N CYS A 99 13.00 3.73 9.00
CA CYS A 99 13.73 3.09 7.91
C CYS A 99 14.59 1.91 8.41
N ILE A 100 14.37 0.73 7.85
CA ILE A 100 15.18 -0.48 8.11
C ILE A 100 16.12 -0.84 6.95
N PHE A 101 15.89 -0.25 5.77
CA PHE A 101 16.74 -0.36 4.58
C PHE A 101 17.20 1.04 4.17
N SER A 102 18.20 1.12 3.27
CA SER A 102 18.58 2.42 2.70
C SER A 102 17.42 3.02 1.90
N THR A 103 17.36 4.35 1.87
CA THR A 103 16.33 5.11 1.13
C THR A 103 16.34 4.73 -0.36
N GLU A 104 17.52 4.61 -0.97
CA GLU A 104 17.68 4.20 -2.37
C GLU A 104 17.11 2.81 -2.64
N PHE A 105 17.42 1.83 -1.78
CA PHE A 105 16.90 0.47 -1.93
C PHE A 105 15.38 0.44 -1.78
N SER A 106 14.86 1.15 -0.78
CA SER A 106 13.42 1.24 -0.53
C SER A 106 12.68 1.88 -1.70
N LEU A 107 13.18 2.99 -2.25
CA LEU A 107 12.61 3.63 -3.44
C LEU A 107 12.63 2.70 -4.66
N LYS A 108 13.71 1.93 -4.84
CA LYS A 108 13.82 0.92 -5.90
C LYS A 108 12.72 -0.14 -5.76
N VAL A 109 12.51 -0.68 -4.55
CA VAL A 109 11.47 -1.70 -4.31
C VAL A 109 10.06 -1.11 -4.42
N MET A 110 9.84 0.13 -3.99
CA MET A 110 8.57 0.83 -4.22
C MET A 110 8.25 0.97 -5.70
N GLY A 111 9.26 1.29 -6.52
CA GLY A 111 9.13 1.25 -7.98
C GLY A 111 8.80 -0.14 -8.51
N ASP A 112 9.37 -1.21 -7.94
CA ASP A 112 9.09 -2.59 -8.35
C ASP A 112 7.63 -2.97 -8.05
N ILE A 113 7.09 -2.54 -6.91
CA ILE A 113 5.66 -2.72 -6.56
C ILE A 113 4.77 -2.00 -7.57
N GLN A 114 5.05 -0.73 -7.86
CA GLN A 114 4.22 0.04 -8.78
C GLN A 114 4.26 -0.56 -10.19
N GLN A 115 5.43 -1.00 -10.65
CA GLN A 115 5.55 -1.69 -11.94
C GLN A 115 4.71 -2.98 -11.95
N TYR A 116 4.80 -3.80 -10.90
CA TYR A 116 3.98 -5.01 -10.75
C TYR A 116 2.48 -4.70 -10.82
N PHE A 117 2.05 -3.60 -10.17
CA PHE A 117 0.66 -3.15 -10.19
C PHE A 117 0.20 -2.78 -11.60
N VAL A 118 1.04 -2.07 -12.37
CA VAL A 118 0.72 -1.73 -13.76
C VAL A 118 0.62 -3.00 -14.62
N GLU A 119 1.60 -3.89 -14.53
CA GLU A 119 1.65 -5.14 -15.31
C GLU A 119 0.47 -6.08 -15.03
N HIS A 120 -0.04 -6.10 -13.80
CA HIS A 120 -1.15 -6.96 -13.38
C HIS A 120 -2.48 -6.21 -13.23
N ASN A 121 -2.56 -4.97 -13.72
CA ASN A 121 -3.76 -4.14 -13.69
C ASN A 121 -4.38 -3.97 -12.28
N VAL A 122 -3.55 -3.82 -11.26
CA VAL A 122 -3.94 -3.53 -9.87
C VAL A 122 -4.34 -2.06 -9.76
N ARG A 123 -5.58 -1.75 -10.14
CA ARG A 123 -6.10 -0.37 -10.19
C ARG A 123 -6.84 0.06 -8.91
N ASN A 124 -7.21 -0.90 -8.07
CA ASN A 124 -8.04 -0.68 -6.90
C ASN A 124 -7.26 -0.60 -5.58
N PHE A 125 -5.94 -0.74 -5.63
CA PHE A 125 -5.05 -0.69 -4.48
C PHE A 125 -4.05 0.46 -4.60
N TYR A 126 -3.98 1.31 -3.58
CA TYR A 126 -3.02 2.41 -3.51
C TYR A 126 -1.67 1.86 -3.01
N SER A 127 -0.65 1.90 -3.86
CA SER A 127 0.69 1.36 -3.59
C SER A 127 1.50 2.23 -2.64
N VAL A 128 1.13 3.50 -2.51
CA VAL A 128 1.75 4.47 -1.59
C VAL A 128 0.71 5.46 -1.07
N SER A 129 0.86 5.83 0.20
CA SER A 129 0.15 6.91 0.87
C SER A 129 1.15 7.96 1.33
N ILE A 130 1.35 8.97 0.47
CA ILE A 130 2.31 10.05 0.65
C ILE A 130 1.85 10.90 1.84
N SER A 131 2.62 10.90 2.92
CA SER A 131 2.11 11.29 4.24
C SER A 131 2.87 12.46 4.85
N GLY A 132 2.13 13.53 5.12
CA GLY A 132 2.56 14.68 5.90
C GLY A 132 2.28 14.56 7.39
N TYR A 133 1.35 13.68 7.79
CA TYR A 133 0.92 13.56 9.18
C TYR A 133 2.10 13.46 10.16
N HIS A 134 3.06 12.57 9.88
CA HIS A 134 4.18 12.29 10.78
C HIS A 134 5.22 13.43 10.78
N ILE A 135 5.32 14.16 9.67
CA ILE A 135 6.16 15.37 9.56
C ILE A 135 5.56 16.48 10.45
N ALA A 136 4.23 16.64 10.46
CA ALA A 136 3.55 17.57 11.35
C ALA A 136 3.67 17.19 12.82
N GLU A 137 3.47 15.92 13.17
CA GLU A 137 3.63 15.43 14.55
C GLU A 137 5.06 15.59 15.07
N ALA A 138 6.06 15.62 14.17
CA ALA A 138 7.44 15.94 14.50
C ALA A 138 7.69 17.45 14.75
N GLY A 139 6.67 18.30 14.60
CA GLY A 139 6.70 19.74 14.91
C GLY A 139 6.68 20.65 13.68
N ALA A 140 6.46 20.13 12.47
CA ALA A 140 6.32 20.98 11.29
C ALA A 140 4.99 21.74 11.30
N ASN A 141 5.03 23.04 10.98
CA ASN A 141 3.83 23.84 10.78
C ASN A 141 3.05 23.39 9.51
N PRO A 142 1.80 23.83 9.32
CA PRO A 142 0.95 23.35 8.22
C PRO A 142 1.54 23.61 6.83
N ILE A 143 2.24 24.74 6.65
CA ILE A 143 2.87 25.12 5.37
C ILE A 143 4.00 24.14 5.06
N SER A 144 4.89 23.90 6.02
CA SER A 144 5.99 22.93 5.86
C SER A 144 5.46 21.52 5.63
N GLN A 145 4.42 21.10 6.36
CA GLN A 145 3.76 19.81 6.17
C GLN A 145 3.29 19.66 4.72
N LEU A 146 2.50 20.62 4.22
CA LEU A 146 1.97 20.58 2.87
C LEU A 146 3.10 20.56 1.83
N ALA A 147 4.06 21.47 1.97
CA ALA A 147 5.16 21.62 1.02
C ALA A 147 6.00 20.33 0.91
N PHE A 148 6.41 19.74 2.04
CA PHE A 148 7.23 18.53 2.04
C PHE A 148 6.44 17.31 1.55
N THR A 149 5.17 17.19 1.91
CA THR A 149 4.33 16.07 1.44
C THR A 149 4.15 16.11 -0.07
N LEU A 150 3.89 17.30 -0.64
CA LEU A 150 3.78 17.45 -2.10
C LEU A 150 5.13 17.24 -2.79
N ALA A 151 6.23 17.72 -2.22
CA ALA A 151 7.57 17.47 -2.76
C ALA A 151 7.93 15.98 -2.78
N ASN A 152 7.60 15.24 -1.71
CA ASN A 152 7.75 13.78 -1.66
C ASN A 152 6.88 13.11 -2.73
N GLY A 153 5.64 13.56 -2.90
CA GLY A 153 4.74 13.07 -3.95
C GLY A 153 5.31 13.25 -5.36
N PHE A 154 5.81 14.45 -5.69
CA PHE A 154 6.48 14.70 -6.96
C PHE A 154 7.76 13.87 -7.13
N THR A 155 8.47 13.58 -6.03
CA THR A 155 9.65 12.70 -6.08
C THR A 155 9.27 11.28 -6.49
N PHE A 156 8.16 10.73 -5.98
CA PHE A 156 7.66 9.42 -6.44
C PHE A 156 7.24 9.46 -7.91
N VAL A 157 6.58 10.53 -8.35
CA VAL A 157 6.20 10.71 -9.76
C VAL A 157 7.44 10.66 -10.66
N GLU A 158 8.45 11.46 -10.37
CA GLU A 158 9.71 11.48 -11.14
C GLU A 158 10.43 10.12 -11.08
N ALA A 159 10.44 9.47 -9.92
CA ALA A 159 11.04 8.15 -9.77
C ALA A 159 10.35 7.11 -10.68
N TYR A 160 9.02 7.12 -10.78
CA TYR A 160 8.27 6.18 -11.62
C TYR A 160 8.38 6.52 -13.11
N LEU A 161 8.38 7.80 -13.48
CA LEU A 161 8.65 8.25 -14.85
C LEU A 161 10.05 7.84 -15.32
N ALA A 162 11.06 7.95 -14.46
CA ALA A 162 12.43 7.52 -14.77
C ALA A 162 12.55 6.00 -15.03
N ARG A 163 11.57 5.20 -14.56
CA ARG A 163 11.45 3.77 -14.89
C ARG A 163 10.67 3.49 -16.17
N GLY A 164 10.17 4.51 -16.85
CA GLY A 164 9.43 4.38 -18.10
C GLY A 164 7.94 4.05 -17.93
N MET A 165 7.37 4.21 -16.73
CA MET A 165 5.92 4.05 -16.53
C MET A 165 5.19 5.30 -17.06
N SER A 166 4.00 5.11 -17.65
CA SER A 166 3.15 6.24 -18.04
C SER A 166 2.56 6.91 -16.81
N ILE A 167 2.42 8.24 -16.82
CA ILE A 167 1.84 9.00 -15.70
C ILE A 167 0.41 8.53 -15.38
N ASP A 168 -0.39 8.23 -16.40
CA ASP A 168 -1.78 7.78 -16.25
C ASP A 168 -1.87 6.37 -15.65
N ASP A 169 -0.77 5.61 -15.66
CA ASP A 169 -0.74 4.25 -15.14
C ASP A 169 -0.59 4.16 -13.62
N PHE A 170 0.04 5.16 -13.00
CA PHE A 170 0.31 5.14 -11.56
C PHE A 170 -0.23 6.33 -10.78
N ALA A 171 -0.42 7.50 -11.42
CA ALA A 171 -0.90 8.69 -10.71
C ALA A 171 -2.26 8.47 -10.00
N PRO A 172 -3.24 7.73 -10.58
CA PRO A 172 -4.48 7.42 -9.88
C PRO A 172 -4.32 6.55 -8.62
N ASN A 173 -3.19 5.84 -8.49
CA ASN A 173 -2.88 4.97 -7.35
C ASN A 173 -2.08 5.69 -6.25
N LEU A 174 -1.80 6.99 -6.41
CA LEU A 174 -1.21 7.81 -5.36
C LEU A 174 -2.30 8.30 -4.40
N SER A 175 -2.16 7.96 -3.11
CA SER A 175 -2.99 8.53 -2.05
C SER A 175 -2.19 9.50 -1.19
N PHE A 176 -2.85 10.42 -0.52
CA PHE A 176 -2.24 11.40 0.37
C PHE A 176 -2.79 11.30 1.79
N PHE A 177 -1.96 11.61 2.78
CA PHE A 177 -2.36 11.61 4.19
C PHE A 177 -1.79 12.80 4.97
N PHE A 178 -2.64 13.77 5.26
CA PHE A 178 -2.32 14.99 6.00
C PHE A 178 -2.82 14.92 7.45
N SER A 179 -2.20 15.71 8.32
CA SER A 179 -2.70 16.05 9.66
C SER A 179 -3.49 17.35 9.62
N ASN A 180 -4.47 17.49 10.51
CA ASN A 180 -5.16 18.74 10.81
C ASN A 180 -4.86 19.16 12.25
N GLY A 181 -4.72 20.45 12.47
CA GLY A 181 -4.48 21.05 13.78
C GLY A 181 -5.24 22.36 13.97
N MET A 182 -4.75 23.20 14.89
CA MET A 182 -5.44 24.44 15.30
C MET A 182 -5.00 25.68 14.52
N ASP A 183 -3.86 25.62 13.83
CA ASP A 183 -3.35 26.72 13.01
C ASP A 183 -4.34 27.04 11.86
N PRO A 184 -4.55 28.34 11.54
CA PRO A 184 -5.58 28.77 10.59
C PRO A 184 -5.37 28.20 9.18
N GLU A 185 -4.13 27.92 8.80
CA GLU A 185 -3.76 27.39 7.48
C GLU A 185 -4.47 26.07 7.16
N TYR A 186 -4.77 25.23 8.15
CA TYR A 186 -5.52 23.97 7.93
C TYR A 186 -6.95 24.15 7.41
N THR A 187 -7.52 25.36 7.54
CA THR A 187 -8.88 25.66 7.07
C THR A 187 -8.93 26.26 5.67
N VAL A 188 -7.79 26.73 5.17
CA VAL A 188 -7.68 27.46 3.89
C VAL A 188 -6.81 26.75 2.85
N LEU A 189 -6.07 25.71 3.25
CA LEU A 189 -5.33 24.78 2.40
C LEU A 189 -6.21 23.57 2.06
#